data_AF-A0A814HPL3-F1
#
_entry.id   AF-A0A814HPL3-F1
#
_cell.length_a   1.000
_cell.length_b   1.000
_cell.length_c   1.000
_cell.angle_alpha   90.00
_cell.angle_beta   90.00
_cell.angle_gamma   90.00
#
_symmetry.space_group_name_H-M   'P 1'
#
loop_
_entity.id
_entity.type
_entity.pdbx_description
1 polymer ?
#
loop_
_entity_poly.entity_id
_entity_poly.type
_entity_poly.pdbx_seq_one_letter_code
_entity_poly.pdbx_strand_id
1 'polypeptide(L)'
;MINISKTLTRDPENDVPLLVFYALVGNDVCNGYPNTIDHMTTVEEMRTNVLTILTYLDTILPKGSHLLTTGLANGSLLYELLHNRIHPLGRVGTPVTYAQFYTYLSCLQVSPCNGWLTTNDTLRAFTSQRAVDLSEAIRNVTLEYSPKNFDLDYFDVSVADVFAAWIAQGGEPWQLVESVDGFHINQYGHALISDFTWTWLEKNKPHWLPQWNPHNADIERIFKDQGGY
;
A
#
# COMPACT_ATOMS: atom_id res chain seq x y z
N MET A 1 0.81 -13.07 -8.75
CA MET A 1 -0.19 -12.13 -8.19
C MET A 1 -1.63 -12.46 -8.60
N ILE A 2 -1.90 -12.88 -9.84
CA ILE A 2 -3.23 -13.35 -10.28
C ILE A 2 -3.91 -14.38 -9.34
N ASN A 3 -3.14 -15.17 -8.58
CA ASN A 3 -3.72 -16.19 -7.70
C ASN A 3 -4.49 -15.58 -6.51
N ILE A 4 -4.04 -14.45 -5.93
CA ILE A 4 -4.79 -13.81 -4.85
C ILE A 4 -6.04 -13.12 -5.38
N SER A 5 -5.99 -12.54 -6.59
CA SER A 5 -7.19 -11.94 -7.19
C SER A 5 -8.27 -12.99 -7.46
N LYS A 6 -7.90 -14.25 -7.70
CA LYS A 6 -8.85 -15.37 -7.86
C LYS A 6 -9.58 -15.77 -6.58
N THR A 7 -9.16 -15.27 -5.41
CA THR A 7 -9.92 -15.46 -4.16
C THR A 7 -10.98 -14.38 -3.96
N LEU A 8 -11.00 -13.33 -4.79
CA LEU A 8 -12.08 -12.36 -4.82
C LEU A 8 -13.37 -13.09 -5.22
N THR A 9 -14.38 -13.03 -4.37
CA THR A 9 -15.68 -13.63 -4.66
C THR A 9 -16.65 -12.53 -5.06
N ARG A 10 -17.02 -12.52 -6.33
CA ARG A 10 -18.05 -11.63 -6.87
C ARG A 10 -18.71 -12.26 -8.09
N ASP A 11 -20.02 -12.25 -8.12
CA ASP A 11 -20.82 -12.64 -9.28
C ASP A 11 -21.10 -11.39 -10.14
N PRO A 12 -20.57 -11.33 -11.38
CA PRO A 12 -20.73 -10.15 -12.24
C PRO A 12 -22.17 -9.84 -12.63
N GLU A 13 -23.09 -10.82 -12.53
CA GLU A 13 -24.50 -10.65 -12.90
C GLU A 13 -25.40 -10.37 -11.69
N ASN A 14 -25.06 -10.93 -10.52
CA ASN A 14 -25.96 -10.95 -9.36
C ASN A 14 -25.51 -10.08 -8.18
N ASP A 15 -24.22 -9.73 -8.09
CA ASP A 15 -23.70 -8.93 -6.99
C ASP A 15 -23.65 -7.43 -7.31
N VAL A 16 -23.70 -6.60 -6.26
CA VAL A 16 -23.54 -5.15 -6.41
C VAL A 16 -22.09 -4.77 -6.77
N PRO A 17 -21.89 -3.69 -7.52
CA PRO A 17 -20.57 -3.17 -7.87
C PRO A 17 -19.65 -2.90 -6.67
N LEU A 18 -18.34 -2.88 -6.93
CA LEU A 18 -17.31 -2.69 -5.92
C LEU A 18 -16.49 -1.43 -6.17
N LEU A 19 -15.98 -0.83 -5.08
CA LEU A 19 -14.79 0.02 -5.12
C LEU A 19 -13.58 -0.83 -4.73
N VAL A 20 -12.67 -1.04 -5.67
CA VAL A 20 -11.50 -1.92 -5.54
C VAL A 20 -10.23 -1.09 -5.46
N PHE A 21 -9.37 -1.39 -4.49
CA PHE A 21 -8.05 -0.77 -4.37
C PHE A 21 -6.96 -1.78 -4.74
N TYR A 22 -6.18 -1.46 -5.77
CA TYR A 22 -4.98 -2.21 -6.14
C TYR A 22 -3.75 -1.52 -5.52
N ALA A 23 -3.31 -2.04 -4.36
CA ALA A 23 -2.28 -1.42 -3.53
C ALA A 23 -1.13 -2.37 -3.21
N LEU A 24 -0.32 -2.69 -4.23
CA LEU A 24 0.88 -3.51 -4.08
C LEU A 24 2.11 -2.63 -3.91
N VAL A 25 2.29 -2.17 -2.68
CA VAL A 25 3.08 -0.97 -2.38
C VAL A 25 4.57 -1.23 -2.08
N GLY A 26 5.09 -2.46 -2.22
CA GLY A 26 6.49 -2.71 -1.84
C GLY A 26 7.14 -4.03 -2.27
N ASN A 27 6.42 -5.15 -2.28
CA ASN A 27 7.05 -6.46 -2.51
C ASN A 27 7.74 -6.62 -3.88
N ASP A 28 7.38 -5.81 -4.87
CA ASP A 28 8.05 -5.77 -6.17
C ASP A 28 9.47 -5.18 -6.12
N VAL A 29 9.82 -4.46 -5.05
CA VAL A 29 11.20 -3.98 -4.78
C VAL A 29 11.79 -4.53 -3.48
N CYS A 30 10.96 -5.15 -2.63
CA CYS A 30 11.35 -5.67 -1.33
C CYS A 30 11.51 -7.18 -1.34
N ASN A 31 12.70 -7.65 -0.96
CA ASN A 31 13.02 -9.06 -0.82
C ASN A 31 14.17 -9.27 0.18
N GLY A 32 14.38 -10.53 0.61
CA GLY A 32 15.43 -10.94 1.54
C GLY A 32 16.71 -11.45 0.89
N TYR A 33 16.82 -11.41 -0.45
CA TYR A 33 17.98 -11.96 -1.17
C TYR A 33 19.22 -11.07 -1.02
N PRO A 34 20.44 -11.66 -0.91
CA PRO A 34 21.68 -10.89 -0.88
C PRO A 34 21.89 -10.03 -2.13
N ASN A 35 21.57 -10.55 -3.31
CA ASN A 35 21.55 -9.81 -4.58
C ASN A 35 20.15 -9.22 -4.82
N THR A 36 19.74 -8.31 -3.94
CA THR A 36 18.36 -7.81 -3.87
C THR A 36 17.88 -7.17 -5.18
N ILE A 37 18.77 -6.48 -5.93
CA ILE A 37 18.45 -5.77 -7.17
C ILE A 37 17.99 -6.74 -8.29
N ASP A 38 18.63 -7.90 -8.40
CA ASP A 38 18.32 -8.90 -9.44
C ASP A 38 16.96 -9.57 -9.21
N HIS A 39 16.41 -9.43 -8.00
CA HIS A 39 15.15 -10.03 -7.58
C HIS A 39 14.01 -9.01 -7.46
N MET A 40 14.25 -7.75 -7.84
CA MET A 40 13.19 -6.75 -7.97
C MET A 40 12.50 -6.92 -9.31
N THR A 41 11.17 -6.80 -9.32
CA THR A 41 10.36 -6.79 -10.55
C THR A 41 10.89 -5.72 -11.51
N THR A 42 10.98 -6.08 -12.79
CA THR A 42 11.35 -5.13 -13.85
C THR A 42 10.15 -4.31 -14.30
N VAL A 43 10.40 -3.18 -14.96
CA VAL A 43 9.33 -2.32 -15.51
C VAL A 43 8.43 -3.10 -16.48
N GLU A 44 9.01 -3.93 -17.34
CA GLU A 44 8.24 -4.72 -18.32
C GLU A 44 7.39 -5.80 -17.67
N GLU A 45 7.93 -6.48 -16.66
CA GLU A 45 7.16 -7.45 -15.86
C GLU A 45 6.03 -6.76 -15.12
N MET A 46 6.27 -5.58 -14.53
CA MET A 46 5.22 -4.81 -13.85
C MET A 46 4.09 -4.43 -14.81
N ARG A 47 4.42 -3.90 -16.00
CA ARG A 47 3.40 -3.58 -17.03
C ARG A 47 2.55 -4.81 -17.37
N THR A 48 3.22 -5.94 -17.63
CA THR A 48 2.56 -7.21 -17.97
C THR A 48 1.68 -7.72 -16.83
N ASN A 49 2.17 -7.65 -15.59
CA ASN A 49 1.46 -8.12 -14.40
C ASN A 49 0.21 -7.28 -14.13
N VAL A 50 0.32 -5.94 -14.19
CA VAL A 50 -0.81 -5.03 -13.99
C VAL A 50 -1.87 -5.25 -15.07
N LEU A 51 -1.48 -5.29 -16.34
CA LEU A 51 -2.42 -5.51 -17.45
C LEU A 51 -3.15 -6.85 -17.31
N THR A 52 -2.43 -7.89 -16.90
CA THR A 52 -3.01 -9.22 -16.65
C THR A 52 -4.08 -9.18 -15.55
N ILE A 53 -3.82 -8.45 -14.47
CA ILE A 53 -4.77 -8.30 -13.35
C ILE A 53 -5.98 -7.46 -13.77
N LEU A 54 -5.77 -6.32 -14.43
CA LEU A 54 -6.87 -5.46 -14.90
C LEU A 54 -7.79 -6.22 -15.86
N THR A 55 -7.21 -6.97 -16.80
CA THR A 55 -7.95 -7.81 -17.74
C THR A 55 -8.75 -8.89 -17.02
N TYR A 56 -8.18 -9.52 -16.00
CA TYR A 56 -8.90 -10.51 -15.20
C TYR A 56 -10.05 -9.89 -14.40
N LEU A 57 -9.81 -8.76 -13.74
CA LEU A 57 -10.84 -8.06 -12.97
C LEU A 57 -12.01 -7.62 -13.86
N ASP A 58 -11.75 -7.28 -15.12
CA ASP A 58 -12.81 -6.93 -16.09
C ASP A 58 -13.70 -8.13 -16.46
N THR A 59 -13.33 -9.36 -16.08
CA THR A 59 -14.17 -10.55 -16.28
C THR A 59 -15.06 -10.91 -15.08
N ILE A 60 -14.75 -10.40 -13.89
CA ILE A 60 -15.42 -10.80 -12.64
C ILE A 60 -16.10 -9.66 -11.89
N LEU A 61 -15.70 -8.42 -12.13
CA LEU A 61 -16.33 -7.28 -11.48
C LEU A 61 -17.69 -6.98 -12.13
N PRO A 62 -18.76 -6.78 -11.33
CA PRO A 62 -20.04 -6.31 -11.85
C PRO A 62 -19.90 -4.95 -12.54
N LYS A 63 -20.71 -4.73 -13.57
CA LYS A 63 -20.71 -3.47 -14.31
C LYS A 63 -21.05 -2.29 -13.40
N GLY A 64 -20.27 -1.21 -13.52
CA GLY A 64 -20.39 -0.03 -12.67
C GLY A 64 -19.49 -0.08 -11.43
N SER A 65 -18.54 -1.03 -11.38
CA SER A 65 -17.52 -1.03 -10.34
C SER A 65 -16.51 0.10 -10.59
N HIS A 66 -15.63 0.34 -9.63
CA HIS A 66 -14.57 1.34 -9.71
C HIS A 66 -13.29 0.75 -9.17
N LEU A 67 -12.17 1.04 -9.82
CA LEU A 67 -10.87 0.53 -9.44
C LEU A 67 -9.87 1.69 -9.33
N LEU A 68 -9.22 1.78 -8.18
CA LEU A 68 -8.14 2.73 -7.91
C LEU A 68 -6.82 1.98 -7.78
N THR A 69 -5.86 2.25 -8.66
CA THR A 69 -4.49 1.75 -8.52
C THR A 69 -3.64 2.79 -7.79
N THR A 70 -2.61 2.31 -7.10
CA THR A 70 -1.54 3.14 -6.52
C THR A 70 -0.19 2.54 -6.87
N GLY A 71 0.83 3.39 -6.94
CA GLY A 71 2.22 3.03 -7.03
C GLY A 71 2.79 2.48 -5.73
N LEU A 72 4.10 2.26 -5.76
CA LEU A 72 4.87 1.76 -4.65
C LEU A 72 5.19 2.88 -3.65
N ALA A 73 5.34 2.50 -2.39
CA ALA A 73 5.78 3.39 -1.33
C ALA A 73 7.22 3.86 -1.55
N ASN A 74 7.55 5.06 -1.07
CA ASN A 74 8.94 5.49 -0.93
C ASN A 74 9.48 5.09 0.46
N GLY A 75 10.07 3.89 0.55
CA GLY A 75 10.60 3.35 1.80
C GLY A 75 11.96 3.91 2.24
N SER A 76 12.58 4.82 1.47
CA SER A 76 13.89 5.42 1.85
C SER A 76 13.88 6.09 3.22
N LEU A 77 12.72 6.64 3.62
CA LEU A 77 12.55 7.34 4.89
C LEU A 77 12.60 6.41 6.10
N LEU A 78 12.33 5.11 5.95
CA LEU A 78 12.25 4.17 7.07
C LEU A 78 13.58 4.06 7.82
N TYR A 79 14.67 3.87 7.08
CA TYR A 79 16.00 3.78 7.68
C TYR A 79 16.37 5.09 8.39
N GLU A 80 16.15 6.24 7.75
CA GLU A 80 16.46 7.54 8.33
C GLU A 80 15.69 7.80 9.64
N LEU A 81 14.42 7.40 9.70
CA LEU A 81 13.58 7.56 10.89
C LEU A 81 13.95 6.62 12.04
N LEU A 82 14.45 5.42 11.74
CA LEU A 82 14.55 4.34 12.73
C LEU A 82 15.97 3.95 13.12
N HIS A 83 16.98 4.12 12.26
CA HIS A 83 18.29 3.45 12.41
C HIS A 83 18.97 3.63 13.78
N ASN A 84 18.84 4.81 14.40
CA ASN A 84 19.40 5.11 15.72
C ASN A 84 18.46 4.81 16.90
N ARG A 85 17.19 4.51 16.64
CA ARG A 85 16.20 4.23 17.69
C ARG A 85 16.41 2.83 18.24
N ILE A 86 16.08 2.66 19.52
CA ILE A 86 16.15 1.36 20.21
C ILE A 86 14.96 0.51 19.79
N HIS A 87 15.25 -0.63 19.18
CA HIS A 87 14.28 -1.67 18.84
C HIS A 87 13.64 -2.23 20.14
N PRO A 88 12.37 -2.67 20.15
CA PRO A 88 11.72 -3.22 21.34
C PRO A 88 12.53 -4.29 22.09
N LEU A 89 13.22 -5.19 21.37
CA LEU A 89 14.10 -6.21 21.96
C LEU A 89 15.30 -5.63 22.73
N GLY A 90 15.73 -4.41 22.42
CA GLY A 90 16.83 -3.72 23.06
C GLY A 90 16.42 -2.78 24.20
N ARG A 91 15.13 -2.75 24.58
CA ARG A 91 14.64 -1.87 25.66
C ARG A 91 15.03 -2.35 27.06
N VAL A 92 15.32 -3.64 27.21
CA VAL A 92 15.76 -4.25 28.46
C VAL A 92 17.10 -4.95 28.21
N GLY A 93 18.12 -4.59 28.99
CA GLY A 93 19.47 -5.15 28.84
C GLY A 93 20.32 -4.37 27.83
N THR A 94 21.10 -5.09 27.02
CA THR A 94 21.99 -4.47 26.03
C THR A 94 21.15 -3.77 24.95
N PRO A 95 21.37 -2.47 24.70
CA PRO A 95 20.66 -1.75 23.66
C PRO A 95 20.85 -2.38 22.28
N VAL A 96 19.74 -2.52 21.55
CA VAL A 96 19.71 -2.98 20.16
C VAL A 96 19.02 -1.90 19.34
N THR A 97 19.73 -1.31 18.38
CA THR A 97 19.15 -0.33 17.45
C THR A 97 18.47 -1.03 16.27
N TYR A 98 17.59 -0.32 15.55
CA TYR A 98 17.05 -0.85 14.30
C TYR A 98 18.14 -1.15 13.26
N ALA A 99 19.21 -0.35 13.18
CA ALA A 99 20.32 -0.65 12.26
C ALA A 99 20.98 -2.02 12.56
N GLN A 100 21.14 -2.37 13.84
CA GLN A 100 21.64 -3.68 14.25
C GLN A 100 20.63 -4.79 13.95
N PHE A 101 19.35 -4.54 14.20
CA PHE A 101 18.27 -5.47 13.88
C PHE A 101 18.17 -5.76 12.38
N TYR A 102 18.20 -4.74 11.52
CA TYR A 102 18.20 -4.90 10.07
C TYR A 102 19.43 -5.69 9.59
N THR A 103 20.62 -5.35 10.11
CA THR A 103 21.85 -6.09 9.80
C THR A 103 21.72 -7.58 10.15
N TYR A 104 21.13 -7.88 11.31
CA TYR A 104 20.87 -9.25 11.75
C TYR A 104 19.91 -9.98 10.80
N LEU A 105 18.79 -9.36 10.41
CA LEU A 105 17.82 -9.97 9.49
C LEU A 105 18.43 -10.21 8.09
N SER A 106 19.20 -9.25 7.58
CA SER A 106 19.89 -9.39 6.28
C SER A 106 20.94 -10.50 6.32
N CYS A 107 21.68 -10.66 7.43
CA CYS A 107 22.63 -11.75 7.61
C CYS A 107 21.96 -13.13 7.53
N LEU A 108 20.75 -13.24 8.09
CA LEU A 108 19.93 -14.45 8.04
C LEU A 108 19.14 -14.62 6.73
N GLN A 109 19.20 -13.63 5.81
CA GLN A 109 18.43 -13.61 4.55
C GLN A 109 16.92 -13.66 4.76
N VAL A 110 16.44 -13.06 5.86
CA VAL A 110 15.02 -13.00 6.23
C VAL A 110 14.53 -11.56 6.43
N SER A 111 15.32 -10.58 5.99
CA SER A 111 14.86 -9.19 5.95
C SER A 111 13.63 -9.08 5.04
N PRO A 112 12.57 -8.38 5.46
CA PRO A 112 11.41 -8.17 4.60
C PRO A 112 11.76 -7.25 3.41
N CYS A 113 12.81 -6.43 3.53
CA CYS A 113 13.24 -5.55 2.45
C CYS A 113 14.72 -5.16 2.58
N ASN A 114 15.63 -5.99 2.06
CA ASN A 114 17.08 -5.68 2.04
C ASN A 114 17.39 -4.36 1.32
N GLY A 115 16.60 -3.98 0.32
CA GLY A 115 16.79 -2.75 -0.45
C GLY A 115 16.69 -1.47 0.39
N TRP A 116 15.67 -1.35 1.24
CA TRP A 116 15.46 -0.17 2.08
C TRP A 116 15.99 -0.32 3.52
N LEU A 117 15.95 -1.52 4.09
CA LEU A 117 16.36 -1.78 5.48
C LEU A 117 17.84 -2.15 5.55
N THR A 118 18.69 -1.22 5.13
CA THR A 118 20.14 -1.43 5.01
C THR A 118 20.91 -0.16 5.32
N THR A 119 22.11 -0.31 5.86
CA THR A 119 23.05 0.79 6.09
C THR A 119 23.59 1.38 4.79
N ASN A 120 23.54 0.63 3.68
CA ASN A 120 24.01 1.05 2.36
C ASN A 120 23.04 2.04 1.69
N ASP A 121 23.38 3.33 1.73
CA ASP A 121 22.58 4.42 1.15
C ASP A 121 22.39 4.31 -0.38
N THR A 122 23.41 3.85 -1.08
CA THR A 122 23.39 3.63 -2.52
C THR A 122 22.34 2.57 -2.87
N LEU A 123 22.28 1.50 -2.09
CA LEU A 123 21.26 0.46 -2.27
C LEU A 123 19.84 0.98 -1.96
N ARG A 124 19.68 1.80 -0.92
CA ARG A 124 18.38 2.46 -0.62
C ARG A 124 17.95 3.37 -1.76
N ALA A 125 18.88 4.13 -2.36
CA ALA A 125 18.61 5.00 -3.50
C ALA A 125 18.19 4.21 -4.74
N PHE A 126 18.90 3.14 -5.09
CA PHE A 126 18.51 2.27 -6.21
C PHE A 126 17.13 1.62 -6.02
N THR A 127 16.84 1.12 -4.82
CA THR A 127 15.54 0.53 -4.48
C THR A 127 14.41 1.54 -4.65
N SER A 128 14.63 2.78 -4.20
CA SER A 128 13.66 3.87 -4.31
C SER A 128 13.46 4.30 -5.76
N GLN A 129 14.54 4.36 -6.56
CA GLN A 129 14.42 4.66 -7.98
C GLN A 129 13.63 3.56 -8.71
N ARG A 130 13.92 2.28 -8.44
CA ARG A 130 13.10 1.19 -8.99
C ARG A 130 11.64 1.35 -8.60
N ALA A 131 11.33 1.68 -7.36
CA ALA A 131 9.95 1.88 -6.92
C ALA A 131 9.26 3.00 -7.73
N VAL A 132 9.95 4.12 -7.99
CA VAL A 132 9.44 5.20 -8.86
C VAL A 132 9.18 4.69 -10.28
N ASP A 133 10.13 3.97 -10.87
CA ASP A 133 10.00 3.44 -12.23
C ASP A 133 8.81 2.47 -12.34
N LEU A 134 8.59 1.63 -11.32
CA LEU A 134 7.47 0.69 -11.27
C LEU A 134 6.13 1.41 -11.04
N SER A 135 6.09 2.44 -10.19
CA SER A 135 4.90 3.29 -10.01
C SER A 135 4.48 3.96 -11.32
N GLU A 136 5.44 4.49 -12.09
CA GLU A 136 5.16 5.06 -13.40
C GLU A 136 4.63 4.00 -14.39
N ALA A 137 5.18 2.78 -14.34
CA ALA A 137 4.68 1.65 -15.12
C ALA A 137 3.21 1.32 -14.80
N ILE A 138 2.86 1.25 -13.51
CA ILE A 138 1.48 1.03 -13.03
C ILE A 138 0.58 2.18 -13.52
N ARG A 139 1.01 3.43 -13.34
CA ARG A 139 0.26 4.61 -13.75
C ARG A 139 -0.03 4.60 -15.26
N ASN A 140 0.98 4.32 -16.07
CA ASN A 140 0.82 4.33 -17.52
C ASN A 140 -0.16 3.24 -17.97
N VAL A 141 -0.02 2.00 -17.48
CA VAL A 141 -0.98 0.93 -17.81
C VAL A 141 -2.39 1.28 -17.32
N THR A 142 -2.52 1.86 -16.13
CA THR A 142 -3.81 2.29 -15.56
C THR A 142 -4.52 3.30 -16.46
N LEU A 143 -3.79 4.30 -16.96
CA LEU A 143 -4.36 5.37 -17.79
C LEU A 143 -4.56 4.96 -19.26
N GLU A 144 -3.83 3.94 -19.74
CA GLU A 144 -3.94 3.40 -21.10
C GLU A 144 -5.05 2.33 -21.21
N TYR A 145 -5.32 1.58 -20.15
CA TYR A 145 -6.30 0.49 -20.16
C TYR A 145 -7.74 1.01 -20.17
N SER A 146 -8.56 0.48 -21.06
CA SER A 146 -9.99 0.83 -21.19
C SER A 146 -10.88 -0.34 -20.76
N PRO A 147 -11.24 -0.43 -19.46
CA PRO A 147 -12.13 -1.46 -18.93
C PRO A 147 -13.57 -1.37 -19.46
N LYS A 148 -14.32 -2.47 -19.40
CA LYS A 148 -15.74 -2.54 -19.77
C LYS A 148 -16.67 -2.46 -18.57
N ASN A 149 -16.25 -3.03 -17.43
CA ASN A 149 -17.11 -3.23 -16.26
C ASN A 149 -16.82 -2.27 -15.11
N PHE A 150 -15.72 -1.54 -15.14
CA PHE A 150 -15.37 -0.59 -14.09
C PHE A 150 -14.77 0.70 -14.62
N ASP A 151 -14.84 1.77 -13.83
CA ASP A 151 -13.99 2.94 -14.05
C ASP A 151 -12.61 2.71 -13.43
N LEU A 152 -11.57 3.30 -14.01
CA LEU A 152 -10.19 3.11 -13.59
C LEU A 152 -9.49 4.46 -13.40
N ASP A 153 -8.76 4.60 -12.30
CA ASP A 153 -7.88 5.75 -12.07
C ASP A 153 -6.67 5.37 -11.22
N TYR A 154 -5.70 6.28 -11.17
CA TYR A 154 -4.46 6.18 -10.42
C TYR A 154 -4.41 7.28 -9.35
N PHE A 155 -4.12 6.89 -8.11
CA PHE A 155 -3.87 7.84 -7.03
C PHE A 155 -2.82 7.31 -6.07
N ASP A 156 -1.86 8.19 -5.72
CA ASP A 156 -0.84 7.91 -4.72
C ASP A 156 -1.01 8.82 -3.51
N VAL A 157 -0.95 8.20 -2.34
CA VAL A 157 -0.74 8.91 -1.09
C VAL A 157 0.76 8.98 -0.85
N SER A 158 1.31 10.20 -0.84
CA SER A 158 2.71 10.43 -0.48
C SER A 158 2.95 10.07 0.98
N VAL A 159 3.92 9.19 1.25
CA VAL A 159 4.37 8.87 2.61
C VAL A 159 4.82 10.13 3.36
N ALA A 160 5.41 11.09 2.65
CA ALA A 160 5.80 12.37 3.25
C ALA A 160 4.58 13.20 3.69
N ASP A 161 3.48 13.17 2.95
CA ASP A 161 2.25 13.89 3.32
C ASP A 161 1.59 13.25 4.55
N VAL A 162 1.62 11.91 4.63
CA VAL A 162 1.16 11.16 5.83
C VAL A 162 1.98 11.56 7.06
N PHE A 163 3.31 11.62 6.92
CA PHE A 163 4.18 12.06 8.02
C PHE A 163 3.92 13.52 8.40
N ALA A 164 3.73 14.41 7.43
CA ALA A 164 3.39 15.81 7.69
C ALA A 164 2.06 15.96 8.43
N ALA A 165 1.04 15.19 8.06
CA ALA A 165 -0.26 15.18 8.74
C ALA A 165 -0.15 14.74 10.20
N TRP A 166 0.71 13.75 10.50
CA TRP A 166 0.96 13.31 11.86
C TRP A 166 1.73 14.34 12.69
N ILE A 167 2.74 14.98 12.10
CA ILE A 167 3.48 16.08 12.74
C ILE A 167 2.52 17.22 13.10
N ALA A 168 1.58 17.56 12.21
CA ALA A 168 0.58 18.60 12.47
C ALA A 168 -0.33 18.28 13.67
N GLN A 169 -0.48 17.00 14.04
CA GLN A 169 -1.21 16.54 15.21
C GLN A 169 -0.33 16.45 16.48
N GLY A 170 0.94 16.87 16.39
CA GLY A 170 1.90 16.83 17.51
C GLY A 170 2.69 15.52 17.62
N GLY A 171 2.61 14.65 16.61
CA GLY A 171 3.33 13.40 16.57
C GLY A 171 4.73 13.48 15.95
N GLU A 172 5.46 12.37 15.98
CA GLU A 172 6.76 12.20 15.32
C GLU A 172 6.66 11.09 14.26
N PRO A 173 7.26 11.20 13.06
CA PRO A 173 7.03 10.26 11.96
C PRO A 173 7.35 8.79 12.27
N TRP A 174 8.37 8.52 13.10
CA TRP A 174 8.72 7.15 13.49
C TRP A 174 7.59 6.43 14.24
N GLN A 175 6.65 7.19 14.84
CA GLN A 175 5.48 6.64 15.55
C GLN A 175 4.46 6.03 14.60
N LEU A 176 4.59 6.24 13.28
CA LEU A 176 3.73 5.65 12.26
C LEU A 176 4.29 4.35 11.69
N VAL A 177 5.51 3.94 12.07
CA VAL A 177 6.10 2.68 11.64
C VAL A 177 5.83 1.61 12.69
N GLU A 178 5.56 0.38 12.25
CA GLU A 178 5.41 -0.78 13.12
C GLU A 178 6.68 -1.00 13.94
N SER A 179 6.51 -1.07 15.25
CA SER A 179 7.65 -1.03 16.16
C SER A 179 8.46 -2.32 16.15
N VAL A 180 7.86 -3.46 15.79
CA VAL A 180 8.53 -4.77 15.85
C VAL A 180 9.27 -5.09 14.57
N ASP A 181 8.68 -4.86 13.39
CA ASP A 181 9.38 -5.10 12.13
C ASP A 181 10.22 -3.89 11.66
N GLY A 182 9.88 -2.68 12.11
CA GLY A 182 10.54 -1.45 11.68
C GLY A 182 10.41 -1.22 10.18
N PHE A 183 9.32 -1.65 9.56
CA PHE A 183 9.11 -1.64 8.12
C PHE A 183 7.70 -1.20 7.74
N HIS A 184 6.67 -1.89 8.22
CA HIS A 184 5.29 -1.60 7.81
C HIS A 184 4.80 -0.29 8.43
N ILE A 185 3.88 0.39 7.77
CA ILE A 185 3.11 1.46 8.40
C ILE A 185 2.13 0.83 9.39
N ASN A 186 2.02 1.39 10.58
CA ASN A 186 1.12 0.86 11.61
C ASN A 186 -0.31 1.34 11.43
N GLN A 187 -1.19 0.94 12.36
CA GLN A 187 -2.61 1.26 12.32
C GLN A 187 -2.90 2.77 12.18
N TYR A 188 -2.13 3.64 12.85
CA TYR A 188 -2.34 5.09 12.77
C TYR A 188 -2.01 5.64 11.38
N GLY A 189 -0.88 5.19 10.81
CA GLY A 189 -0.50 5.63 9.47
C GLY A 189 -1.46 5.08 8.40
N HIS A 190 -1.98 3.86 8.57
CA HIS A 190 -3.04 3.34 7.71
C HIS A 190 -4.32 4.18 7.80
N ALA A 191 -4.72 4.64 9.00
CA ALA A 191 -5.89 5.51 9.16
C ALA A 191 -5.71 6.84 8.42
N LEU A 192 -4.52 7.44 8.50
CA LEU A 192 -4.20 8.67 7.75
C LEU A 192 -4.24 8.43 6.24
N ILE A 193 -3.65 7.34 5.75
CA ILE A 193 -3.72 6.98 4.33
C ILE A 193 -5.18 6.86 3.88
N SER A 194 -6.02 6.20 4.67
CA SER A 194 -7.46 6.09 4.37
C SER A 194 -8.15 7.45 4.32
N ASP A 195 -7.81 8.39 5.21
CA ASP A 195 -8.37 9.76 5.21
C ASP A 195 -7.95 10.55 3.95
N PHE A 196 -6.68 10.45 3.54
CA PHE A 196 -6.21 11.02 2.27
C PHE A 196 -6.92 10.42 1.06
N THR A 197 -7.06 9.10 1.02
CA THR A 197 -7.77 8.40 -0.06
C THR A 197 -9.25 8.78 -0.11
N TRP A 198 -9.93 8.83 1.04
CA TRP A 198 -11.34 9.21 1.12
C TRP A 198 -11.55 10.65 0.65
N THR A 199 -10.75 11.58 1.15
CA THR A 199 -10.79 13.00 0.75
C THR A 199 -10.54 13.17 -0.76
N TRP A 200 -9.60 12.38 -1.31
CA TRP A 200 -9.35 12.40 -2.75
C TRP A 200 -10.55 11.87 -3.55
N LEU A 201 -11.19 10.79 -3.10
CA LEU A 201 -12.39 10.23 -3.74
C LEU A 201 -13.54 11.23 -3.71
N GLU A 202 -13.83 11.85 -2.56
CA GLU A 202 -14.88 12.87 -2.44
C GLU A 202 -14.66 14.05 -3.40
N LYS A 203 -13.40 14.50 -3.51
CA LYS A 203 -13.05 15.66 -4.34
C LYS A 203 -13.03 15.34 -5.83
N ASN A 204 -12.42 14.22 -6.22
CA ASN A 204 -12.06 13.95 -7.62
C ASN A 204 -12.97 12.90 -8.27
N LYS A 205 -13.59 12.04 -7.47
CA LYS A 205 -14.47 10.94 -7.92
C LYS A 205 -15.75 10.84 -7.08
N PRO A 206 -16.50 11.93 -6.86
CA PRO A 206 -17.69 11.90 -6.02
C PRO A 206 -18.76 10.92 -6.53
N HIS A 207 -18.77 10.61 -7.84
CA HIS A 207 -19.69 9.65 -8.45
C HIS A 207 -19.31 8.18 -8.21
N TRP A 208 -18.09 7.89 -7.74
CA TRP A 208 -17.70 6.55 -7.30
C TRP A 208 -18.22 6.22 -5.90
N LEU A 209 -18.53 7.25 -5.12
CA LEU A 209 -19.07 7.12 -3.78
C LEU A 209 -20.60 7.05 -3.85
N PRO A 210 -21.23 6.15 -3.06
CA PRO A 210 -22.67 6.11 -2.98
C PRO A 210 -23.19 7.44 -2.39
N GLN A 211 -24.39 7.83 -2.82
CA GLN A 211 -25.09 8.95 -2.21
C GLN A 211 -25.40 8.67 -0.75
N TRP A 212 -25.47 9.73 0.06
CA TRP A 212 -25.94 9.62 1.43
C TRP A 212 -27.34 8.97 1.44
N ASN A 213 -27.49 7.86 2.16
CA ASN A 213 -28.76 7.17 2.26
C ASN A 213 -29.68 7.91 3.26
N PRO A 214 -30.81 8.50 2.81
CA PRO A 214 -31.70 9.27 3.68
C PRO A 214 -32.38 8.41 4.76
N HIS A 215 -32.36 7.08 4.61
CA HIS A 215 -32.96 6.14 5.56
C HIS A 215 -31.97 5.61 6.61
N ASN A 216 -30.73 6.12 6.69
CA ASN A 216 -29.76 5.67 7.69
C ASN A 216 -30.35 5.69 9.12
N ALA A 217 -31.07 6.75 9.50
CA ALA A 217 -31.71 6.84 10.81
C ALA A 217 -32.84 5.81 11.02
N ASP A 218 -33.57 5.46 9.97
CA ASP A 218 -34.60 4.40 10.03
C ASP A 218 -33.95 3.01 10.17
N ILE A 219 -32.88 2.78 9.43
CA ILE A 219 -32.12 1.53 9.47
C ILE A 219 -31.57 1.31 10.87
N GLU A 220 -30.91 2.31 11.46
CA GLU A 220 -30.40 2.25 12.83
C GLU A 220 -31.53 2.03 13.85
N ARG A 221 -32.66 2.72 13.70
CA ARG A 221 -33.81 2.56 14.60
C ARG A 221 -34.43 1.16 14.55
N ILE A 222 -34.52 0.56 13.36
CA ILE A 222 -35.20 -0.73 13.14
C ILE A 222 -34.26 -1.91 13.34
N PHE A 223 -33.06 -1.85 12.75
CA PHE A 223 -32.09 -2.94 12.69
C PHE A 223 -30.92 -2.77 13.67
N LYS A 224 -30.81 -1.63 14.36
CA LYS A 224 -29.77 -1.34 15.37
C LYS A 224 -28.37 -1.45 14.78
N ASP A 225 -27.54 -2.33 15.34
CA ASP A 225 -26.18 -2.62 14.90
C ASP A 225 -26.14 -3.51 13.64
N GLN A 226 -27.30 -3.87 13.08
CA GLN A 226 -27.46 -4.66 11.86
C GLN A 226 -26.82 -6.05 11.97
N GLY A 227 -26.65 -6.57 13.19
CA GLY A 227 -26.01 -7.87 13.45
C GLY A 227 -24.52 -7.81 13.77
N GLY A 228 -23.88 -6.62 13.72
CA GLY A 228 -22.50 -6.39 14.15
C GLY A 228 -21.40 -7.06 13.32
N TYR A 229 -20.14 -6.68 13.62
CA TYR A 229 -18.88 -7.36 13.28
C TYR A 229 -17.87 -7.14 14.41
#